data_AF-A0A257TS21-F1
#
_entry.id   AF-A0A257TS21-F1
#
_cell.length_a   1.000
_cell.length_b   1.000
_cell.length_c   1.000
_cell.angle_alpha   90.00
_cell.angle_beta   90.00
_cell.angle_gamma   90.00
#
_symmetry.space_group_name_H-M   'P 1'
#
loop_
_entity.id
_entity.type
_entity.pdbx_description
1 polymer ?
#
loop_
_entity_poly.entity_id
_entity_poly.type
_entity_poly.pdbx_seq_one_letter_code
_entity_poly.pdbx_strand_id
1 'polypeptide(L)' 'MAKTTSFAEKAAKAIAGKKGSECPKCGEILQNVLVISAEKSEKASYKYNQHFVKVCKCNEKEVYA' A
#
# COMPACT_ATOMS: atom_id res chain seq x y z
N MET A 1 -4.68 -1.03 34.73
CA MET A 1 -3.21 -0.86 34.75
C MET A 1 -2.70 -0.95 33.32
N ALA A 2 -2.17 0.14 32.76
CA ALA A 2 -1.57 0.11 31.44
C ALA A 2 -0.25 -0.66 31.52
N LYS A 3 -0.11 -1.78 30.78
CA LYS A 3 1.16 -2.52 30.71
C LYS A 3 2.22 -1.57 30.17
N THR A 4 3.21 -1.23 30.99
CA THR A 4 4.40 -0.47 30.59
C THR A 4 5.15 -1.31 29.56
N THR A 5 4.96 -0.97 28.28
CA THR A 5 5.65 -1.64 27.18
C THR A 5 7.00 -0.96 26.98
N SER A 6 8.06 -1.76 27.05
CA SER A 6 9.41 -1.29 26.75
C SER A 6 9.54 -0.88 25.27
N PHE A 7 10.53 -0.04 24.95
CA PHE A 7 10.83 0.32 23.56
C PHE A 7 11.10 -0.93 22.71
N ALA A 8 11.78 -1.93 23.27
CA ALA A 8 12.04 -3.22 22.62
C ALA A 8 10.74 -3.95 22.24
N GLU A 9 9.76 -4.02 23.14
CA GLU A 9 8.46 -4.66 22.84
C GLU A 9 7.65 -3.88 21.80
N LYS A 10 7.75 -2.55 21.80
CA LYS A 10 7.11 -1.72 20.76
C LYS A 10 7.76 -1.92 19.40
N ALA A 11 9.09 -1.97 19.34
CA ALA A 11 9.83 -2.24 18.12
C ALA A 11 9.53 -3.63 17.56
N ALA A 12 9.53 -4.66 18.41
CA ALA A 12 9.18 -6.03 18.01
C ALA A 12 7.76 -6.13 17.44
N LYS A 13 6.78 -5.45 18.05
CA LYS A 13 5.41 -5.38 17.53
C LYS A 13 5.30 -4.58 16.24
N ALA A 14 6.08 -3.52 16.06
CA ALA A 14 6.10 -2.76 14.81
C ALA A 14 6.69 -3.59 13.64
N ILE A 15 7.70 -4.41 13.92
CA ILE A 15 8.29 -5.33 12.93
C ILE A 15 7.34 -6.48 12.62
N ALA A 16 6.79 -7.14 13.64
CA ALA A 16 5.81 -8.23 13.49
C ALA A 16 4.43 -7.76 12.95
N GLY A 17 4.15 -6.46 13.08
CA GLY A 17 2.94 -5.80 12.59
C GLY A 17 2.98 -5.46 11.10
N LYS A 18 4.11 -5.66 10.41
CA LYS A 18 4.19 -5.64 8.94
C LYS A 18 3.51 -6.87 8.34
N LYS A 19 2.23 -7.07 8.67
CA LYS A 19 1.36 -8.09 8.07
C LYS A 19 0.83 -7.56 6.75
N GLY A 20 1.69 -7.46 5.74
CA GLY A 20 1.26 -7.28 4.36
C GLY A 20 1.19 -8.64 3.67
N SER A 21 0.29 -8.78 2.69
CA SER A 21 0.35 -9.93 1.78
C SER A 21 1.67 -9.90 1.03
N GLU A 22 2.42 -11.00 1.03
CA GLU A 22 3.64 -11.13 0.22
C GLU A 22 3.28 -11.28 -1.26
N CYS A 23 4.09 -10.68 -2.13
CA CYS A 23 3.95 -10.85 -3.55
C CYS A 23 4.44 -12.26 -3.96
N PRO A 24 3.64 -13.08 -4.66
CA PRO A 24 4.04 -14.43 -5.05
C PRO A 24 5.17 -14.46 -6.09
N LYS A 25 5.50 -13.32 -6.72
CA LYS A 25 6.55 -13.22 -7.75
C LYS A 25 7.92 -12.81 -7.19
N CYS A 26 7.96 -11.84 -6.27
CA CYS A 26 9.22 -11.32 -5.72
C CYS A 26 9.41 -11.58 -4.21
N GLY A 27 8.40 -12.10 -3.51
CA GLY A 27 8.45 -12.35 -2.07
C GLY A 27 8.45 -11.08 -1.20
N GLU A 28 8.37 -9.89 -1.81
CA GLU A 28 8.31 -8.63 -1.08
C GLU A 28 6.92 -8.36 -0.52
N ILE A 29 6.88 -7.57 0.55
CA ILE A 29 5.63 -7.13 1.18
C ILE A 29 4.91 -6.15 0.26
N LEU A 30 3.66 -6.47 -0.12
CA LEU A 30 2.83 -5.57 -0.91
C LEU A 30 2.44 -4.33 -0.10
N GLN A 31 2.71 -3.16 -0.66
CA GLN A 31 2.29 -1.87 -0.11
C GLN A 31 0.93 -1.47 -0.70
N ASN A 32 -0.03 -1.10 0.15
CA ASN A 32 -1.29 -0.52 -0.34
C ASN A 32 -1.06 0.96 -0.66
N VAL A 33 -1.25 1.33 -1.93
CA VAL A 33 -1.11 2.70 -2.44
C VAL A 33 -2.46 3.17 -2.97
N LEU A 34 -2.84 4.41 -2.65
CA LEU A 34 -4.01 5.05 -3.22
C LEU A 34 -3.63 5.66 -4.57
N VAL A 35 -4.23 5.16 -5.65
CA VAL A 35 -4.02 5.66 -7.00
C VAL A 35 -5.22 6.50 -7.41
N ILE A 36 -4.96 7.65 -8.02
CA ILE A 36 -5.99 8.56 -8.52
C ILE A 36 -5.88 8.55 -10.04
N SER A 37 -6.86 7.97 -10.73
CA SER A 37 -6.91 7.96 -12.20
C SER A 37 -7.88 9.03 -12.70
N ALA A 38 -7.42 9.81 -13.69
CA ALA A 38 -8.26 10.78 -14.39
C ALA A 38 -8.86 10.15 -15.65
N GLU A 39 -10.15 9.85 -15.62
CA GLU A 39 -10.89 9.32 -16.76
C GLU A 39 -11.63 10.45 -17.47
N LYS A 40 -11.43 10.57 -18.78
CA LYS A 40 -12.13 11.57 -19.59
C LYS A 40 -13.55 11.06 -19.90
N SER A 41 -14.55 11.81 -19.49
CA SER A 41 -15.95 11.56 -19.83
C SER A 41 -16.24 12.01 -21.26
N GLU A 42 -17.21 11.35 -21.91
CA GLU A 42 -17.73 11.71 -23.24
C GLU A 42 -18.18 13.18 -23.34
N LYS A 43 -18.55 13.80 -22.20
CA LYS A 43 -18.97 15.21 -22.11
C LYS A 43 -17.84 16.21 -21.86
N ALA A 44 -16.60 15.85 -22.20
CA ALA A 44 -15.41 16.69 -22.02
C ALA A 44 -15.08 17.10 -20.56
N SER A 45 -15.60 16.38 -19.57
CA SER A 45 -15.24 16.52 -18.16
C SER A 45 -14.25 15.43 -17.74
N TYR A 46 -13.41 15.72 -16.74
CA TYR A 46 -12.53 14.73 -16.11
C TYR A 46 -13.16 14.20 -14.84
N LYS A 47 -13.21 12.88 -14.69
CA LYS A 47 -13.60 12.19 -13.47
C LYS A 47 -12.35 11.63 -12.81
N TYR A 48 -12.15 11.94 -11.54
CA TYR A 48 -11.05 11.38 -10.74
C TYR A 48 -11.57 10.20 -9.94
N ASN A 49 -11.09 9.00 -10.24
CA ASN A 49 -11.43 7.78 -9.49
C ASN A 49 -10.27 7.42 -8.57
N GLN A 50 -10.60 7.15 -7.30
CA GLN A 50 -9.64 6.73 -6.29
C GLN A 50 -9.77 5.22 -6.10
N HIS A 51 -8.66 4.49 -6.22
CA HIS A 51 -8.64 3.05 -5.98
C HIS A 51 -7.35 2.64 -5.28
N PHE A 52 -7.47 1.68 -4.35
CA PHE A 52 -6.32 1.13 -3.65
C PHE A 52 -5.70 0.01 -4.46
N VAL A 53 -4.40 0.13 -4.77
CA VAL A 53 -3.63 -0.88 -5.50
C VAL A 53 -2.54 -1.42 -4.58
N LYS A 54 -2.35 -2.74 -4.63
CA LYS A 54 -1.22 -3.42 -3.98
C LYS A 54 0.00 -3.32 -4.87
N VAL A 55 1.02 -2.61 -4.43
CA VAL A 55 2.25 -2.34 -5.18
C VAL A 55 3.43 -3.10 -4.55
N CYS A 56 4.25 -3.69 -5.41
CA CYS A 56 5.57 -4.25 -5.11
C CYS A 56 6.51 -3.88 -6.27
N LYS A 57 7.78 -4.30 -6.19
CA LYS A 57 8.78 -4.05 -7.24
C LYS A 57 8.40 -4.58 -8.64
N CYS A 58 7.46 -5.54 -8.72
CA CYS A 58 7.02 -6.06 -10.02
C CYS A 58 6.11 -5.10 -10.78
N ASN A 59 5.24 -4.35 -10.10
CA ASN A 59 4.21 -3.51 -10.72
C ASN A 59 4.38 -2.01 -10.41
N GLU A 60 5.38 -1.63 -9.62
CA GLU A 60 5.68 -0.21 -9.32
C GLU A 60 5.78 0.65 -10.59
N LYS A 61 6.41 0.15 -11.65
CA LYS A 61 6.58 0.89 -12.91
C LYS A 61 5.28 1.10 -13.66
N GLU A 62 4.34 0.17 -13.54
CA GLU A 62 3.03 0.27 -14.21
C GLU A 62 2.09 1.19 -13.44
N VAL A 63 2.23 1.27 -12.12
CA VAL A 63 1.34 2.05 -11.25
C VAL A 63 1.79 3.51 -11.12
N TYR A 64 3.10 3.79 -11.22
CA TYR A 64 3.66 5.14 -11.11
C TYR A 64 3.97 5.83 -12.44
N ALA A 65 3.80 5.15 -13.58
CA ALA A 65 3.95 5.76 -14.91
C ALA A 65 2.72 6.60 -15.28
#